data_AF-A0AA42ZSM2-F1
#
_entry.id   AF-A0AA42ZSM2-F1
#
_cell.length_a   1.000
_cell.length_b   1.000
_cell.length_c   1.000
_cell.angle_alpha   90.00
_cell.angle_beta   90.00
_cell.angle_gamma   90.00
#
_symmetry.space_group_name_H-M   'P 1'
#
loop_
_entity.id
_entity.type
_entity.pdbx_description
1 polymer ?
#
loop_
_entity_poly.entity_id
_entity_poly.type
_entity_poly.pdbx_seq_one_letter_code
_entity_poly.pdbx_strand_id
1 'polypeptide(L)'
;MTYVVPFPEAPSLEVVGEGGRFPVRRIFCVGRNYAAHAREMGKDPDREPPFFFMKPAEAIVPSGAKLPYPPFTQDLHHEIELVAAIGREGAEIA
;
A
#
# COMPACT_ATOMS: atom_id res chain seq x y z
N MET A 1 4.86 4.72 -29.48
CA MET A 1 4.66 3.28 -29.21
C MET A 1 3.17 3.00 -29.31
N THR A 2 2.74 1.94 -30.00
CA THR A 2 1.34 1.51 -30.05
C THR A 2 1.23 0.18 -29.33
N TYR A 3 0.29 0.06 -28.39
CA TYR A 3 0.02 -1.20 -27.72
C TYR A 3 -0.90 -2.07 -28.58
N VAL A 4 -0.72 -3.39 -28.54
CA VAL A 4 -1.57 -4.37 -29.25
C VAL A 4 -2.94 -4.55 -28.60
N VAL A 5 -3.12 -4.00 -27.39
CA VAL A 5 -4.37 -3.93 -26.63
C VAL A 5 -4.48 -2.56 -25.95
N PRO A 6 -5.67 -2.08 -25.60
CA PRO A 6 -5.82 -0.85 -24.83
C PRO A 6 -5.03 -0.92 -23.51
N PHE A 7 -4.27 0.13 -23.21
CA PHE A 7 -3.61 0.27 -21.92
C PHE A 7 -4.61 0.86 -20.93
N PRO A 8 -4.83 0.25 -19.75
CA PRO A 8 -5.77 0.78 -18.77
C PRO A 8 -5.27 2.12 -18.21
N GLU A 9 -6.20 2.91 -17.65
CA GLU A 9 -5.81 4.11 -16.91
C GLU A 9 -4.91 3.72 -15.72
N ALA A 10 -3.83 4.49 -15.51
CA ALA A 10 -2.91 4.22 -14.42
C ALA A 10 -3.59 4.43 -13.07
N PRO A 11 -3.43 3.51 -12.10
CA PRO A 11 -3.93 3.71 -10.74
C PRO A 11 -3.42 5.04 -10.16
N SER A 12 -4.32 5.80 -9.56
CA SER A 12 -4.01 7.13 -9.05
C SER A 12 -4.88 7.49 -7.85
N LEU A 13 -4.38 8.35 -6.97
CA LEU A 13 -5.05 8.82 -5.76
C LEU A 13 -5.56 10.24 -5.96
N GLU A 14 -6.70 10.58 -5.37
CA GLU A 14 -7.16 11.97 -5.31
C GLU A 14 -6.28 12.80 -4.37
N VAL A 15 -5.94 14.04 -4.78
CA VAL A 15 -5.25 15.00 -3.92
C VAL A 15 -6.26 16.01 -3.37
N VAL A 16 -6.47 15.95 -2.06
CA VAL A 16 -7.44 16.81 -1.36
C VAL A 16 -7.07 18.28 -1.58
N GLY A 17 -8.05 19.07 -2.03
CA GLY A 17 -7.92 20.53 -2.19
C GLY A 17 -7.26 21.01 -3.47
N GLU A 18 -6.62 20.13 -4.26
CA GLU A 18 -5.89 20.52 -5.48
C GLU A 18 -6.62 20.13 -6.78
N GLY A 19 -7.66 19.30 -6.69
CA GLY A 19 -8.41 18.78 -7.86
C GLY A 19 -7.59 17.87 -8.78
N GLY A 20 -6.33 17.60 -8.45
CA GLY A 20 -5.41 16.73 -9.16
C GLY A 20 -5.40 15.30 -8.62
N ARG A 21 -4.60 14.45 -9.29
CA ARG A 21 -4.40 13.05 -8.90
C ARG A 21 -2.92 12.71 -8.80
N PHE A 22 -2.55 11.90 -7.81
CA PHE A 22 -1.20 11.37 -7.62
C PHE A 22 -1.08 9.99 -8.31
N PRO A 23 -0.25 9.84 -9.36
CA PRO A 23 -0.09 8.56 -10.06
C PRO A 23 0.69 7.56 -9.19
N VAL A 24 0.15 6.35 -9.03
CA VAL A 24 0.76 5.32 -8.20
C VAL A 24 1.67 4.44 -9.04
N ARG A 25 2.93 4.30 -8.61
CA ARG A 25 3.93 3.44 -9.26
C ARG A 25 4.05 2.06 -8.63
N ARG A 26 4.44 2.02 -7.36
CA ARG A 26 4.65 0.80 -6.56
C ARG A 26 4.16 1.04 -5.15
N ILE A 27 3.63 -0.01 -4.52
CA ILE A 27 3.21 0.03 -3.12
C ILE A 27 4.14 -0.89 -2.34
N PHE A 28 4.86 -0.30 -1.39
CA PHE A 28 5.67 -1.01 -0.43
C PHE A 28 5.00 -0.92 0.94
N CYS A 29 4.86 -2.05 1.61
CA CYS A 29 4.28 -2.15 2.95
C CYS A 29 5.35 -2.66 3.91
N VAL A 30 5.27 -2.25 5.19
CA VAL A 30 6.26 -2.60 6.21
C VAL A 30 5.60 -3.46 7.28
N GLY A 31 5.97 -4.75 7.31
CA GLY A 31 5.48 -5.69 8.32
C GLY A 31 6.14 -5.46 9.67
N ARG A 32 5.35 -5.58 10.75
CA ARG A 32 5.79 -5.50 12.16
C ARG A 32 6.47 -4.18 12.56
N ASN A 33 6.03 -3.06 11.99
CA ASN A 33 6.63 -1.74 12.26
C ASN A 33 6.05 -1.01 13.49
N TYR A 34 5.26 -1.70 14.33
CA TYR A 34 4.73 -1.18 15.60
C TYR A 34 4.98 -2.21 16.72
N ALA A 35 5.70 -1.80 17.76
CA ALA A 35 6.13 -2.70 18.84
C ALA A 35 4.96 -3.37 19.59
N ALA A 36 3.83 -2.67 19.75
CA ALA A 36 2.63 -3.21 20.36
C ALA A 36 2.00 -4.34 19.51
N HIS A 37 1.95 -4.16 18.19
CA HIS A 37 1.40 -5.14 17.26
C HIS A 37 2.31 -6.38 17.10
N ALA A 38 3.63 -6.19 17.13
CA ALA A 38 4.57 -7.31 17.16
C ALA A 38 4.36 -8.22 18.39
N ARG A 39 4.13 -7.62 19.57
CA ARG A 39 3.83 -8.38 20.81
C ARG A 39 2.49 -9.10 20.74
N GLU A 40 1.47 -8.49 20.15
CA GLU A 40 0.15 -9.10 19.92
C GLU A 40 0.22 -10.35 19.04
N MET A 41 1.08 -10.34 18.02
CA MET A 41 1.36 -11.49 17.15
C MET A 41 2.27 -12.55 17.81
N GLY A 42 2.48 -12.49 19.13
CA GLY A 42 3.31 -13.43 19.89
C GLY A 42 4.81 -13.33 19.62
N LYS A 43 5.27 -12.18 19.08
CA LYS A 43 6.67 -11.97 18.69
C LYS A 43 7.35 -10.95 19.62
N ASP A 44 8.65 -11.14 19.81
CA ASP A 44 9.50 -10.19 20.53
C ASP A 44 9.96 -9.07 19.56
N PRO A 45 9.46 -7.82 19.69
CA PRO A 45 9.81 -6.73 18.78
C PRO A 45 11.30 -6.37 18.81
N ASP A 46 12.02 -6.73 19.88
CA ASP A 46 13.44 -6.43 20.03
C ASP A 46 14.33 -7.47 19.34
N ARG A 47 13.75 -8.53 18.73
CA ARG A 47 14.50 -9.63 18.10
C ARG A 47 14.41 -9.72 16.58
N GLU A 48 13.44 -9.09 15.93
CA GLU A 48 13.25 -9.21 14.47
C GLU A 48 13.09 -7.83 13.80
N PRO A 49 13.91 -7.50 12.78
CA PRO A 49 13.75 -6.26 12.03
C PRO A 49 12.43 -6.24 11.26
N PRO A 50 11.88 -5.05 10.94
CA PRO A 50 10.78 -4.93 9.99
C PRO A 50 11.16 -5.53 8.64
N PHE A 51 10.17 -6.00 7.89
CA PHE A 51 10.36 -6.54 6.56
C PHE A 51 9.40 -5.90 5.57
N PHE A 52 9.75 -5.96 4.29
CA PHE A 52 8.96 -5.36 3.24
C PHE A 52 8.20 -6.42 2.44
N PHE A 53 6.98 -6.07 2.06
CA PHE A 53 6.21 -6.77 1.04
C PHE A 53 5.54 -5.75 0.12
N MET A 54 4.91 -6.22 -0.96
CA MET A 54 4.32 -5.35 -1.97
C MET A 54 2.88 -5.71 -2.26
N LYS A 55 2.12 -4.70 -2.69
CA LYS A 55 0.81 -4.86 -3.34
C LYS A 55 0.90 -4.31 -4.78
N PRO A 56 0.16 -4.88 -5.74
CA PRO A 56 0.04 -4.28 -7.06
C PRO A 56 -0.61 -2.90 -6.95
N ALA A 57 -0.28 -1.95 -7.85
CA ALA A 57 -0.80 -0.59 -7.80
C ALA A 57 -2.35 -0.57 -7.92
N GLU A 58 -2.89 -1.54 -8.63
CA GLU A 58 -4.30 -1.80 -8.88
C GLU A 58 -5.06 -2.28 -7.63
N ALA A 59 -4.36 -2.65 -6.54
CA ALA A 59 -5.00 -3.02 -5.28
C ALA A 59 -5.52 -1.80 -4.49
N ILE A 60 -5.18 -0.58 -4.91
CA ILE A 60 -5.68 0.64 -4.27
C ILE A 60 -7.16 0.81 -4.59
N VAL A 61 -7.93 1.11 -3.55
CA VAL A 61 -9.31 1.53 -3.64
C VAL A 61 -9.44 2.96 -3.12
N PRO A 62 -10.26 3.83 -3.74
CA PRO A 62 -10.50 5.17 -3.25
C PRO A 62 -11.08 5.18 -1.83
N SER A 63 -10.78 6.23 -1.06
CA SER A 63 -11.41 6.42 0.24
C SER A 63 -12.93 6.47 0.11
N GLY A 64 -13.63 5.76 1.00
CA GLY A 64 -15.09 5.64 0.96
C GLY A 64 -15.65 4.69 -0.12
N ALA A 65 -14.80 4.08 -0.94
CA ALA A 65 -15.24 3.06 -1.88
C ALA A 65 -15.72 1.80 -1.12
N LYS A 66 -16.69 1.10 -1.70
CA LYS A 66 -17.14 -0.20 -1.19
C LYS A 66 -16.11 -1.27 -1.55
N LEU A 67 -15.42 -1.83 -0.57
CA LEU A 67 -14.52 -2.97 -0.76
C LEU A 67 -15.33 -4.27 -0.80
N PRO A 68 -15.35 -5.02 -1.93
CA PRO A 68 -15.95 -6.35 -1.94
C PRO A 68 -15.16 -7.31 -1.05
N TYR A 69 -15.86 -8.18 -0.33
CA TYR A 69 -15.22 -9.22 0.47
C TYR A 69 -14.45 -10.18 -0.48
N PRO A 70 -13.14 -10.42 -0.26
CA PRO A 70 -12.32 -11.17 -1.19
C PRO A 70 -12.69 -12.67 -1.21
N PRO A 71 -12.62 -13.33 -2.38
CA PRO A 71 -12.78 -14.78 -2.44
C PRO A 71 -11.61 -15.49 -1.72
N PHE A 72 -11.80 -16.77 -1.40
CA PHE A 72 -10.78 -17.64 -0.80
C PHE A 72 -10.32 -17.29 0.63
N THR A 73 -11.10 -16.50 1.38
CA THR A 73 -10.91 -16.35 2.84
C THR A 73 -12.26 -16.38 3.56
N GLN A 74 -12.26 -16.75 4.84
CA GLN A 74 -13.40 -16.58 5.77
C GLN A 74 -13.03 -15.67 6.94
N ASP A 75 -11.81 -15.14 6.95
CA ASP A 75 -11.27 -14.31 8.02
C ASP A 75 -10.45 -13.18 7.39
N LEU A 76 -11.08 -12.02 7.21
CA LEU A 76 -10.46 -10.83 6.63
C LEU A 76 -10.08 -9.87 7.75
N HIS A 77 -8.78 -9.63 7.91
CA HIS A 77 -8.24 -8.74 8.94
C HIS A 77 -8.06 -7.32 8.41
N HIS A 78 -8.13 -6.34 9.30
CA HIS A 78 -7.86 -4.94 9.00
C HIS A 78 -6.59 -4.48 9.71
N GLU A 79 -5.75 -3.72 9.01
CA GLU A 79 -4.55 -3.09 9.54
C GLU A 79 -4.56 -1.63 9.09
N ILE A 80 -4.65 -0.70 10.04
CA ILE A 80 -4.61 0.74 9.75
C ILE A 80 -3.16 1.19 9.69
N GLU A 81 -2.79 1.89 8.61
CA GLU A 81 -1.42 2.34 8.37
C GLU A 81 -1.37 3.80 7.90
N LEU A 82 -0.29 4.50 8.23
CA LEU A 82 0.07 5.76 7.58
C LEU A 82 0.71 5.45 6.22
N VAL A 83 0.20 6.08 5.16
CA VAL A 83 0.76 5.95 3.81
C VAL A 83 1.61 7.17 3.48
N ALA A 84 2.88 6.95 3.10
CA ALA A 84 3.76 7.99 2.58
C ALA A 84 3.84 7.94 1.04
N ALA A 85 3.44 9.03 0.36
CA ALA A 85 3.54 9.16 -1.08
C ALA A 85 4.87 9.80 -1.49
N ILE A 86 5.65 9.10 -2.34
CA ILE A 86 7.01 9.51 -2.70
C ILE A 86 6.99 10.39 -3.96
N GLY A 87 7.31 11.67 -3.80
CA GLY A 87 7.32 12.65 -4.89
C GLY A 87 8.64 12.79 -5.66
N ARG A 88 9.73 12.15 -5.20
CA ARG A 88 11.06 12.26 -5.82
C ARG A 88 11.79 10.93 -5.81
N GLU A 89 12.46 10.61 -6.92
CA GLU A 89 13.32 9.43 -7.03
C GLU A 89 14.62 9.59 -6.24
N GLY A 90 15.21 8.46 -5.84
CA GLY A 90 16.48 8.41 -5.13
C GLY A 90 16.93 6.97 -4.90
N ALA A 91 18.20 6.81 -4.53
CA ALA A 91 18.82 5.57 -4.08
C ALA A 91 19.74 5.92 -2.90
N GLU A 92 19.81 5.04 -1.89
CA GLU A 92 20.61 5.26 -0.67
C GLU A 92 20.35 6.64 0.00
N ILE A 93 19.07 6.95 0.26
CA ILE A 93 18.63 8.23 0.84
C ILE A 93 19.03 8.28 2.33
N ALA A 94 19.72 9.36 2.74
CA ALA A 94 20.21 9.61 4.09
C ALA A 94 19.21 10.37 4.98
#